data_AF-A0A6A4I1X4-F1
#
_entry.id   AF-A0A6A4I1X4-F1
#
_cell.length_a   1.000
_cell.length_b   1.000
_cell.length_c   1.000
_cell.angle_alpha   90.00
_cell.angle_beta   90.00
_cell.angle_gamma   90.00
#
_symmetry.space_group_name_H-M   'P 1'
#
loop_
_entity.id
_entity.type
_entity.pdbx_description
1 polymer ?
#
loop_
_entity_poly.entity_id
_entity_poly.type
_entity_poly.pdbx_seq_one_letter_code
_entity_poly.pdbx_strand_id
1 'polypeptide(L)'
;KSILVFLFSETGLIPIRYCRIGLALGFLIYLLDLPQAHLAYAALVNAFTLSDNGQPNWVNDLITALARLPIPVVCTLSGIRNSDQIKQLTTEVLHSYEASIQSSLLTHVCTHFLRNRIEYNDQDHWLLNVPIMMLRSYLSIITVPKHHHAFTRFIASSHALSIECLRYAERYHPPIPCEWRLCRFCQTGIEDECHALLICSGYSVLLYLRHCFLEDVFDKMPPLRSSYLDLSSPDFLQLILFRCRILPILAKFIYNVLLIFSGKEAWIPPPELYQPSIIGN
;
A
#
# COMPACT_ATOMS: atom_id res chain seq x y z
N LYS A 1 13.01 2.41 3.78
CA LYS A 1 12.32 1.22 4.35
C LYS A 1 11.30 0.76 3.33
N SER A 2 11.17 -0.56 3.08
CA SER A 2 10.14 -1.07 2.17
C SER A 2 8.75 -0.90 2.78
N ILE A 3 7.79 -0.40 2.00
CA ILE A 3 6.42 -0.17 2.45
C ILE A 3 5.61 -1.44 2.13
N LEU A 4 5.57 -2.38 3.07
CA LEU A 4 4.94 -3.68 2.88
C LEU A 4 3.40 -3.62 2.78
N VAL A 5 2.79 -2.48 3.11
CA VAL A 5 1.32 -2.30 3.01
C VAL A 5 0.81 -2.59 1.61
N PHE A 6 1.55 -2.16 0.57
CA PHE A 6 1.21 -2.42 -0.83
C PHE A 6 1.21 -3.92 -1.13
N LEU A 7 2.18 -4.67 -0.63
CA LEU A 7 2.20 -6.11 -0.88
C LEU A 7 0.91 -6.75 -0.35
N PHE A 8 0.55 -6.48 0.89
CA PHE A 8 -0.56 -7.15 1.56
C PHE A 8 -1.94 -6.66 1.08
N SER A 9 -2.13 -5.35 0.89
CA SER A 9 -3.40 -4.79 0.42
C SER A 9 -3.71 -5.19 -1.02
N GLU A 10 -2.67 -5.35 -1.86
CA GLU A 10 -2.83 -5.57 -3.29
C GLU A 10 -2.84 -7.05 -3.69
N THR A 11 -2.24 -7.94 -2.89
CA THR A 11 -2.20 -9.39 -3.17
C THR A 11 -3.17 -10.20 -2.32
N GLY A 12 -3.68 -9.65 -1.22
CA GLY A 12 -4.46 -10.40 -0.24
C GLY A 12 -3.64 -11.39 0.60
N LEU A 13 -2.31 -11.36 0.50
CA LEU A 13 -1.44 -12.23 1.30
C LEU A 13 -1.44 -11.80 2.77
N ILE A 14 -1.49 -12.78 3.67
CA ILE A 14 -1.36 -12.57 5.10
C ILE A 14 0.14 -12.53 5.47
N PRO A 15 0.61 -11.53 6.26
CA PRO A 15 1.99 -11.46 6.68
C PRO A 15 2.35 -12.68 7.52
N ILE A 16 3.57 -13.18 7.31
CA ILE A 16 4.06 -14.41 7.94
C ILE A 16 3.94 -14.40 9.48
N ARG A 17 4.02 -13.23 10.11
CA ARG A 17 3.83 -13.07 11.56
C ARG A 17 2.44 -13.53 12.00
N TYR A 18 1.40 -13.09 11.30
CA TYR A 18 0.01 -13.44 11.61
C TYR A 18 -0.28 -14.89 11.28
N CYS A 19 0.24 -15.41 10.15
CA CYS A 19 0.14 -16.83 9.81
C CYS A 19 0.73 -17.73 10.89
N ARG A 20 1.93 -17.40 11.39
CA ARG A 20 2.61 -18.17 12.44
C ARG A 20 1.83 -18.17 13.75
N ILE A 21 1.24 -17.03 14.13
CA ILE A 21 0.39 -16.94 15.32
C ILE A 21 -0.87 -17.78 15.15
N GLY A 22 -1.56 -17.67 14.00
CA GLY A 22 -2.73 -18.49 13.71
C GLY A 22 -2.44 -20.00 13.77
N LEU A 23 -1.31 -20.43 13.21
CA LEU A 23 -0.86 -21.83 13.32
C LEU A 23 -0.56 -22.24 14.77
N ALA A 24 0.09 -21.38 15.55
CA ALA A 24 0.38 -21.64 16.95
C ALA A 24 -0.89 -21.75 17.81
N LEU A 25 -1.88 -20.87 17.57
CA LEU A 25 -3.19 -20.93 18.23
C LEU A 25 -3.97 -22.18 17.83
N GLY A 26 -3.97 -22.55 16.54
CA GLY A 26 -4.59 -23.78 16.07
C GLY A 26 -3.94 -25.04 16.66
N PHE A 27 -2.61 -25.05 16.78
CA PHE A 27 -1.88 -26.13 17.44
C PHE A 27 -2.21 -26.19 18.94
N LEU A 28 -2.36 -25.05 19.61
CA LEU A 28 -2.77 -25.01 21.01
C LEU A 28 -4.18 -25.59 21.23
N ILE A 29 -5.15 -25.25 20.37
CA ILE A 29 -6.49 -25.87 20.41
C ILE A 29 -6.36 -27.39 20.28
N TYR A 30 -5.59 -27.86 19.30
CA TYR A 30 -5.33 -29.28 19.14
C TYR A 30 -4.76 -29.93 20.41
N LEU A 31 -3.78 -29.28 21.07
CA LEU A 31 -3.20 -29.81 22.31
C LEU A 31 -4.21 -29.88 23.46
N LEU A 32 -5.13 -28.91 23.56
CA LEU A 32 -6.17 -28.87 24.60
C LEU A 32 -7.23 -29.96 24.40
N ASP A 33 -7.49 -30.36 23.15
CA ASP A 33 -8.48 -31.38 22.80
C ASP A 33 -7.93 -32.82 22.96
N LEU A 34 -6.62 -32.99 23.20
CA LEU A 34 -6.01 -34.31 23.38
C LEU A 34 -6.42 -34.97 24.71
N PRO A 35 -6.47 -36.31 24.77
CA PRO A 35 -6.69 -37.03 26.02
C PRO A 35 -5.61 -36.71 27.06
N GLN A 36 -5.99 -36.69 28.35
CA GLN A 36 -5.06 -36.37 29.43
C GLN A 36 -3.84 -37.31 29.52
N ALA A 37 -3.99 -38.56 29.08
CA ALA A 37 -2.91 -39.55 29.02
C ALA A 37 -1.90 -39.28 27.89
N HIS A 38 -2.20 -38.39 26.95
CA HIS A 38 -1.34 -38.10 25.81
C HIS A 38 -0.14 -37.25 26.24
N LEU A 39 1.08 -37.64 25.84
CA LEU A 39 2.32 -36.96 26.24
C LEU A 39 2.33 -35.46 25.89
N ALA A 40 1.79 -35.09 24.74
CA ALA A 40 1.70 -33.69 24.33
C ALA A 40 0.76 -32.86 25.22
N TYR A 41 -0.35 -33.45 25.72
CA TYR A 41 -1.22 -32.79 26.70
C TYR A 41 -0.50 -32.63 28.03
N ALA A 42 0.19 -33.68 28.51
CA ALA A 42 0.98 -33.61 29.74
C ALA A 42 2.08 -32.54 29.66
N ALA A 43 2.76 -32.41 28.51
CA ALA A 43 3.73 -31.35 28.26
C ALA A 43 3.09 -29.95 28.27
N LEU A 44 1.89 -29.79 27.72
CA LEU A 44 1.14 -28.54 27.78
C LEU A 44 0.78 -28.17 29.23
N VAL A 45 0.29 -29.12 30.02
CA VAL A 45 -0.02 -28.90 31.45
C VAL A 45 1.23 -28.45 32.21
N ASN A 46 2.38 -29.07 31.94
CA ASN A 46 3.66 -28.64 32.53
C ASN A 46 4.03 -27.21 32.09
N ALA A 47 3.87 -26.87 30.82
CA ALA A 47 4.10 -25.50 30.33
C ALA A 47 3.20 -24.48 31.06
N PHE A 48 1.95 -24.82 31.33
CA PHE A 48 1.05 -23.99 32.13
C PHE A 48 1.52 -23.85 33.59
N THR A 49 1.97 -24.92 34.23
CA THR A 49 2.55 -24.86 35.58
C THR A 49 3.81 -23.98 35.62
N LEU A 50 4.66 -24.05 34.60
CA LEU A 50 5.82 -23.16 34.47
C LEU A 50 5.39 -21.70 34.34
N SER A 51 4.36 -21.41 33.53
CA SER A 51 3.80 -20.07 33.40
C SER A 51 3.26 -19.52 34.73
N ASP A 52 2.55 -20.34 35.51
CA ASP A 52 2.02 -19.92 36.82
C ASP A 52 3.13 -19.55 37.81
N ASN A 53 4.30 -20.19 37.68
CA ASN A 53 5.49 -19.91 38.48
C ASN A 53 6.38 -18.80 37.88
N GLY A 54 5.91 -18.09 36.85
CA GLY A 54 6.64 -16.99 36.21
C GLY A 54 7.84 -17.43 35.37
N GLN A 55 7.95 -18.71 35.00
CA GLN A 55 9.06 -19.24 34.21
C GLN A 55 8.80 -19.09 32.70
N PRO A 56 9.83 -18.75 31.89
CA PRO A 56 9.69 -18.61 30.45
C PRO A 56 9.37 -19.95 29.79
N ASN A 57 8.42 -19.95 28.85
CA ASN A 57 8.02 -21.12 28.08
C ASN A 57 7.20 -20.70 26.84
N TRP A 58 6.86 -21.67 26.00
CA TRP A 58 6.14 -21.44 24.74
C TRP A 58 4.78 -20.73 24.89
N VAL A 59 4.03 -20.95 25.97
CA VAL A 59 2.74 -20.28 26.24
C VAL A 59 2.97 -18.79 26.51
N ASN A 60 3.96 -18.46 27.35
CA ASN A 60 4.32 -17.08 27.63
C ASN A 60 4.86 -16.35 26.39
N ASP A 61 5.61 -17.06 25.55
CA ASP A 61 6.07 -16.53 24.25
C ASP A 61 4.90 -16.24 23.32
N LEU A 62 3.87 -17.09 23.29
CA LEU A 62 2.66 -16.88 22.48
C LEU A 62 1.86 -15.66 22.95
N ILE A 63 1.64 -15.50 24.26
CA ILE A 63 1.01 -14.30 24.84
C ILE A 63 1.80 -13.04 24.48
N THR A 64 3.13 -13.11 24.64
CA THR A 64 4.03 -12.01 24.30
C THR A 64 3.97 -11.68 22.81
N ALA A 65 3.89 -12.68 21.94
CA ALA A 65 3.77 -12.48 20.49
C ALA A 65 2.47 -11.78 20.09
N LEU A 66 1.34 -12.15 20.72
CA LEU A 66 0.04 -11.49 20.54
C LEU A 66 0.08 -10.01 20.98
N ALA A 67 0.69 -9.74 22.13
CA ALA A 67 0.83 -8.38 22.66
C ALA A 67 1.78 -7.50 21.82
N ARG A 68 2.73 -8.11 21.09
CA ARG A 68 3.72 -7.42 20.22
C ARG A 68 3.25 -7.24 18.77
N LEU A 69 2.00 -7.59 18.45
CA LEU A 69 1.42 -7.24 17.16
C LEU A 69 1.35 -5.70 17.01
N PRO A 70 1.43 -5.16 15.78
CA PRO A 70 1.25 -3.73 15.54
C PRO A 70 -0.03 -3.16 16.16
N ILE A 71 -1.10 -3.95 16.12
CA ILE A 71 -2.30 -3.75 16.92
C ILE A 71 -2.34 -4.90 17.93
N PRO A 72 -2.04 -4.65 19.21
CA PRO A 72 -1.94 -5.70 20.21
C PRO A 72 -3.24 -6.49 20.36
N VAL A 73 -3.12 -7.81 20.46
CA VAL A 73 -4.21 -8.70 20.88
C VAL A 73 -3.92 -9.13 22.31
N VAL A 74 -4.82 -8.79 23.24
CA VAL A 74 -4.60 -8.99 24.67
C VAL A 74 -5.11 -10.38 25.06
N CYS A 75 -4.22 -11.18 25.63
CA CYS A 75 -4.54 -12.51 26.10
C CYS A 75 -3.98 -12.71 27.52
N THR A 76 -4.79 -13.27 28.42
CA THR A 76 -4.37 -13.66 29.76
C THR A 76 -4.00 -15.14 29.81
N LEU A 77 -3.23 -15.53 30.84
CA LEU A 77 -2.91 -16.94 31.10
C LEU A 77 -4.15 -17.81 31.35
N SER A 78 -5.24 -17.25 31.86
CA SER A 78 -6.51 -17.96 32.00
C SER A 78 -7.24 -18.11 30.66
N GLY A 79 -7.22 -17.07 29.81
CA GLY A 79 -7.84 -17.10 28.49
C GLY A 79 -7.20 -18.13 27.56
N ILE A 80 -5.87 -18.23 27.55
CA ILE A 80 -5.14 -19.17 26.69
C ILE A 80 -5.32 -20.65 27.07
N ARG A 81 -5.97 -20.96 28.21
CA ARG A 81 -6.30 -22.33 28.61
C ARG A 81 -7.66 -22.79 28.09
N ASN A 82 -8.47 -21.88 27.55
CA ASN A 82 -9.83 -22.15 27.12
C ASN A 82 -9.91 -22.17 25.59
N SER A 83 -10.28 -23.32 25.02
CA SER A 83 -10.39 -23.51 23.56
C SER A 83 -11.33 -22.51 22.88
N ASP A 84 -12.43 -22.10 23.52
CA ASP A 84 -13.35 -21.12 22.94
C ASP A 84 -12.78 -19.69 22.96
N GLN A 85 -12.03 -19.34 24.01
CA GLN A 85 -11.28 -18.09 24.05
C GLN A 85 -10.18 -18.07 22.98
N ILE A 86 -9.49 -19.19 22.72
CA ILE A 86 -8.49 -19.26 21.65
C ILE A 86 -9.11 -19.10 20.25
N LYS A 87 -10.33 -19.62 20.03
CA LYS A 87 -11.07 -19.35 18.79
C LYS A 87 -11.37 -17.85 18.65
N GLN A 88 -11.79 -17.18 19.72
CA GLN A 88 -11.99 -15.73 19.73
C GLN A 88 -10.69 -14.97 19.44
N LEU A 89 -9.58 -15.34 20.09
CA LEU A 89 -8.25 -14.77 19.83
C LEU A 89 -7.83 -14.94 18.37
N THR A 90 -8.15 -16.07 17.74
CA THR A 90 -7.85 -16.29 16.32
C THR A 90 -8.57 -15.28 15.43
N THR A 91 -9.84 -14.98 15.73
CA THR A 91 -10.60 -13.91 15.05
C THR A 91 -10.01 -12.53 15.34
N GLU A 92 -9.63 -12.25 16.59
CA GLU A 92 -9.01 -10.97 16.97
C GLU A 92 -7.66 -10.76 16.29
N VAL A 93 -6.87 -11.81 16.07
CA VAL A 93 -5.61 -11.75 15.31
C VAL A 93 -5.87 -11.35 13.85
N LEU A 94 -6.94 -11.84 13.23
CA LEU A 94 -7.34 -11.42 11.87
C LEU A 94 -7.78 -9.94 11.86
N HIS A 95 -8.58 -9.51 12.83
CA HIS A 95 -9.01 -8.10 12.94
C HIS A 95 -7.83 -7.15 13.21
N SER A 96 -6.91 -7.54 14.10
CA SER A 96 -5.67 -6.82 14.39
C SER A 96 -4.84 -6.62 13.12
N TYR A 97 -4.79 -7.65 12.28
CA TYR A 97 -4.10 -7.59 11.02
C TYR A 97 -4.74 -6.62 10.02
N GLU A 98 -6.04 -6.75 9.76
CA GLU A 98 -6.76 -5.86 8.84
C GLU A 98 -6.67 -4.39 9.28
N ALA A 99 -6.87 -4.14 10.58
CA ALA A 99 -6.77 -2.79 11.13
C ALA A 99 -5.34 -2.23 11.04
N SER A 100 -4.30 -3.08 11.12
CA SER A 100 -2.91 -2.64 10.95
C SER A 100 -2.61 -2.20 9.52
N ILE A 101 -3.14 -2.92 8.53
CA ILE A 101 -3.04 -2.54 7.11
C ILE A 101 -3.84 -1.26 6.86
N GLN A 102 -5.07 -1.16 7.38
CA GLN A 102 -5.90 0.03 7.23
C GLN A 102 -5.22 1.28 7.80
N SER A 103 -4.69 1.18 9.02
CA SER A 103 -3.95 2.28 9.66
C SER A 103 -2.75 2.71 8.81
N SER A 104 -2.00 1.75 8.27
CA SER A 104 -0.85 2.03 7.39
C SER A 104 -1.28 2.71 6.09
N LEU A 105 -2.39 2.29 5.48
CA LEU A 105 -2.95 2.92 4.29
C LEU A 105 -3.39 4.36 4.56
N LEU A 106 -4.01 4.65 5.69
CA LEU A 106 -4.50 6.01 6.00
C LEU A 106 -3.37 6.98 6.38
N THR A 107 -2.30 6.50 7.00
CA THR A 107 -1.24 7.36 7.57
C THR A 107 -0.06 7.58 6.63
N HIS A 108 0.30 6.61 5.79
CA HIS A 108 1.55 6.66 5.04
C HIS A 108 1.44 7.55 3.79
N VAL A 109 2.26 8.59 3.62
CA VAL A 109 2.14 9.55 2.49
C VAL A 109 2.09 8.90 1.10
N CYS A 110 2.88 7.85 0.86
CA CYS A 110 2.91 7.13 -0.42
C CYS A 110 1.60 6.40 -0.80
N THR A 111 0.67 6.16 0.13
CA THR A 111 -0.54 5.36 -0.15
C THR A 111 -1.70 6.19 -0.66
N HIS A 112 -1.47 7.43 -1.10
CA HIS A 112 -2.52 8.40 -1.43
C HIS A 112 -3.53 7.87 -2.48
N PHE A 113 -3.06 7.17 -3.52
CA PHE A 113 -3.96 6.51 -4.49
C PHE A 113 -4.79 5.36 -3.91
N LEU A 114 -4.27 4.69 -2.88
CA LEU A 114 -4.96 3.57 -2.23
C LEU A 114 -5.95 4.01 -1.16
N ARG A 115 -5.76 5.19 -0.54
CA ARG A 115 -6.63 5.73 0.52
C ARG A 115 -8.05 5.97 0.05
N ASN A 116 -8.18 6.61 -1.11
CA ASN A 116 -9.46 6.99 -1.71
C ASN A 116 -9.78 6.13 -2.94
N ARG A 117 -9.27 4.89 -2.94
CA ARG A 117 -9.43 3.97 -4.05
C ARG A 117 -10.91 3.75 -4.37
N ILE A 118 -11.22 3.90 -5.65
CA ILE A 118 -12.53 3.58 -6.21
C ILE A 118 -12.34 2.34 -7.07
N GLU A 119 -13.06 1.26 -6.76
CA GLU A 119 -12.99 0.04 -7.56
C GLU A 119 -14.26 -0.16 -8.38
N TYR A 120 -14.06 -0.78 -9.53
CA TYR A 120 -15.10 -1.09 -10.50
C TYR A 120 -15.05 -2.56 -10.82
N ASN A 121 -16.21 -3.16 -11.05
CA ASN A 121 -16.26 -4.49 -11.66
C ASN A 121 -16.01 -4.41 -13.18
N ASP A 122 -16.02 -5.58 -13.82
CA ASP A 122 -15.80 -5.70 -15.27
C ASP A 122 -16.89 -5.01 -16.11
N GLN A 123 -18.07 -4.80 -15.53
CA GLN A 123 -19.19 -4.05 -16.11
C GLN A 123 -19.12 -2.54 -15.84
N ASP A 124 -18.06 -2.05 -15.19
CA ASP A 124 -17.86 -0.64 -14.82
C ASP A 124 -18.86 -0.11 -13.78
N HIS A 125 -19.45 -0.99 -12.98
CA HIS A 125 -20.23 -0.60 -11.81
C HIS A 125 -19.30 -0.40 -10.60
N TRP A 126 -19.57 0.67 -9.85
CA TRP A 126 -18.84 0.96 -8.62
C TRP A 126 -19.07 -0.14 -7.59
N LEU A 127 -17.98 -0.68 -7.06
CA LEU A 127 -17.97 -1.63 -5.96
C LEU A 127 -18.00 -0.91 -4.60
N LEU A 128 -19.00 -1.24 -3.80
CA LEU A 128 -19.12 -0.82 -2.40
C LEU A 128 -18.48 -1.88 -1.49
N ASN A 129 -17.88 -1.43 -0.38
CA ASN A 129 -17.33 -2.30 0.69
C ASN A 129 -16.29 -3.32 0.20
N VAL A 130 -15.38 -2.88 -0.67
CA VAL A 130 -14.29 -3.74 -1.13
C VAL A 130 -13.37 -4.09 0.04
N PRO A 131 -13.01 -5.38 0.24
CA PRO A 131 -12.01 -5.77 1.22
C PRO A 131 -10.70 -5.00 1.06
N ILE A 132 -10.11 -4.57 2.18
CA ILE A 132 -8.82 -3.87 2.21
C ILE A 132 -7.70 -4.75 1.65
N MET A 133 -7.89 -6.06 1.76
CA MET A 133 -6.98 -7.07 1.28
C MET A 133 -7.64 -7.98 0.27
N MET A 134 -7.16 -7.89 -0.96
CA MET A 134 -7.67 -8.68 -2.06
C MET A 134 -6.64 -8.66 -3.16
N LEU A 135 -6.56 -9.74 -3.93
CA LEU A 135 -5.81 -9.74 -5.18
C LEU A 135 -6.46 -8.75 -6.16
N ARG A 136 -5.79 -7.64 -6.44
CA ARG A 136 -6.36 -6.56 -7.26
C ARG A 136 -6.36 -6.90 -8.74
N SER A 137 -7.41 -6.48 -9.44
CA SER A 137 -7.65 -6.80 -10.84
C SER A 137 -6.56 -6.29 -11.79
N TYR A 138 -5.92 -5.15 -11.50
CA TYR A 138 -4.85 -4.63 -12.35
C TYR A 138 -3.62 -5.57 -12.41
N LEU A 139 -3.42 -6.41 -11.39
CA LEU A 139 -2.32 -7.39 -11.36
C LEU A 139 -2.49 -8.49 -12.41
N SER A 140 -3.72 -8.75 -12.87
CA SER A 140 -4.01 -9.75 -13.90
C SER A 140 -4.43 -9.12 -15.24
N ILE A 141 -5.09 -7.97 -15.23
CA ILE A 141 -5.58 -7.29 -16.44
C ILE A 141 -4.42 -6.68 -17.26
N ILE A 142 -3.39 -6.15 -16.61
CA ILE A 142 -2.25 -5.55 -17.31
C ILE A 142 -1.26 -6.66 -17.70
N THR A 143 -1.43 -7.20 -18.90
CA THR A 143 -0.64 -8.35 -19.37
C THR A 143 0.78 -8.00 -19.83
N VAL A 144 1.02 -6.76 -20.27
CA VAL A 144 2.34 -6.33 -20.75
C VAL A 144 3.26 -6.06 -19.55
N PRO A 145 4.37 -6.81 -19.37
CA PRO A 145 5.17 -6.74 -18.14
C PRO A 145 5.74 -5.34 -17.83
N LYS A 146 6.17 -4.59 -18.85
CA LYS A 146 6.70 -3.23 -18.68
C LYS A 146 5.62 -2.25 -18.21
N HIS A 147 4.41 -2.36 -18.73
CA HIS A 147 3.28 -1.52 -18.33
C HIS A 147 2.80 -1.88 -16.93
N HIS A 148 2.73 -3.18 -16.62
CA HIS A 148 2.40 -3.68 -15.29
C HIS A 148 3.39 -3.12 -14.25
N HIS A 149 4.69 -3.28 -14.49
CA HIS A 149 5.73 -2.77 -13.61
C HIS A 149 5.66 -1.24 -13.43
N ALA A 150 5.43 -0.49 -14.50
CA ALA A 150 5.27 0.96 -14.42
C ALA A 150 4.03 1.35 -13.60
N PHE A 151 2.89 0.68 -13.83
CA PHE A 151 1.65 0.93 -13.11
C PHE A 151 1.78 0.61 -11.61
N THR A 152 2.32 -0.56 -11.25
CA THR A 152 2.55 -0.92 -9.84
C THR A 152 3.48 0.07 -9.15
N ARG A 153 4.56 0.48 -9.82
CA ARG A 153 5.49 1.48 -9.28
C ARG A 153 4.85 2.86 -9.15
N PHE A 154 3.97 3.21 -10.08
CA PHE A 154 3.21 4.46 -10.05
C PHE A 154 2.32 4.52 -8.81
N ILE A 155 1.44 3.54 -8.60
CA ILE A 155 0.53 3.53 -7.43
C ILE A 155 1.26 3.33 -6.09
N ALA A 156 2.46 2.74 -6.12
CA ALA A 156 3.28 2.48 -4.95
C ALA A 156 4.27 3.61 -4.62
N SER A 157 4.16 4.77 -5.29
CA SER A 157 5.09 5.91 -5.12
C SER A 157 6.57 5.50 -5.27
N SER A 158 6.84 4.62 -6.24
CA SER A 158 8.17 4.11 -6.56
C SER A 158 8.57 4.51 -7.99
N HIS A 159 8.29 5.74 -8.40
CA HIS A 159 8.62 6.25 -9.73
C HIS A 159 9.65 7.38 -9.67
N ALA A 160 10.13 7.81 -10.84
CA ALA A 160 11.22 8.77 -10.96
C ALA A 160 10.78 10.25 -10.91
N LEU A 161 9.52 10.52 -10.56
CA LEU A 161 9.01 11.90 -10.51
C LEU A 161 9.56 12.63 -9.27
N SER A 162 9.75 13.95 -9.37
CA SER A 162 10.40 14.73 -8.31
C SER A 162 9.68 14.64 -6.98
N ILE A 163 8.35 14.49 -6.97
CA ILE A 163 7.56 14.31 -5.72
C ILE A 163 8.04 13.15 -4.85
N GLU A 164 8.61 12.10 -5.49
CA GLU A 164 9.15 10.91 -4.84
C GLU A 164 10.68 10.90 -4.79
N CYS A 165 11.39 11.17 -5.89
CA CYS A 165 12.86 11.05 -5.88
C CYS A 165 13.53 12.12 -5.02
N LEU A 166 13.00 13.35 -4.99
CA LEU A 166 13.55 14.45 -4.17
C LEU A 166 13.01 14.47 -2.73
N ARG A 167 12.15 13.51 -2.38
CA ARG A 167 11.60 13.36 -1.01
C ARG A 167 12.63 12.86 -0.01
N TYR A 168 13.59 12.07 -0.48
CA TYR A 168 14.55 11.39 0.37
C TYR A 168 15.90 12.07 0.30
N ALA A 169 16.67 11.97 1.38
CA ALA A 169 18.05 12.43 1.37
C ALA A 169 18.88 11.51 0.48
N GLU A 170 19.65 12.10 -0.43
CA GLU A 170 20.65 11.39 -1.22
C GLU A 170 22.06 11.81 -0.78
N ARG A 171 23.08 11.08 -1.26
CA ARG A 171 24.46 11.45 -0.96
C ARG A 171 24.70 12.87 -1.52
N TYR A 172 24.95 13.81 -0.61
CA TYR A 172 25.16 15.24 -0.87
C TYR A 172 23.92 16.12 -1.08
N HIS A 173 22.70 15.59 -1.00
CA HIS A 173 21.48 16.39 -1.18
C HIS A 173 20.48 16.12 -0.04
N PRO A 174 20.09 17.15 0.75
CA PRO A 174 19.02 16.97 1.71
C PRO A 174 17.67 16.82 1.00
N PRO A 175 16.65 16.28 1.68
CA PRO A 175 15.29 16.24 1.17
C PRO A 175 14.82 17.64 0.75
N ILE A 176 14.22 17.75 -0.42
CA ILE A 176 13.66 19.01 -0.92
C ILE A 176 12.21 19.13 -0.45
N PRO A 177 11.78 20.27 0.14
CA PRO A 177 10.37 20.48 0.51
C PRO A 177 9.42 20.33 -0.68
N CYS A 178 8.17 19.95 -0.42
CA CYS A 178 7.21 19.55 -1.46
C CYS A 178 7.00 20.65 -2.51
N GLU A 179 6.79 21.87 -2.05
CA GLU A 179 6.57 23.09 -2.83
C GLU A 179 7.70 23.41 -3.81
N TRP A 180 8.90 22.88 -3.56
CA TRP A 180 10.09 23.10 -4.36
C TRP A 180 10.40 21.95 -5.34
N ARG A 181 9.63 20.85 -5.31
CA ARG A 181 9.80 19.70 -6.22
C ARG A 181 9.17 19.96 -7.57
N LEU A 182 9.58 21.03 -8.24
CA LEU A 182 8.96 21.49 -9.49
C LEU A 182 9.23 20.53 -10.66
N CYS A 183 8.34 20.58 -11.65
CA CYS A 183 8.41 19.82 -12.88
C CYS A 183 9.66 20.13 -13.69
N ARG A 184 10.44 19.10 -14.02
CA ARG A 184 11.66 19.20 -14.83
C ARG A 184 11.45 19.70 -16.25
N PHE A 185 10.21 19.70 -16.74
CA PHE A 185 9.88 20.20 -18.07
C PHE A 185 9.37 21.63 -18.06
N CYS A 186 8.33 21.95 -17.27
CA CYS A 186 7.73 23.28 -17.28
C CYS A 186 8.15 24.18 -16.11
N GLN A 187 8.66 23.63 -15.01
CA GLN A 187 9.07 24.37 -13.80
C GLN A 187 7.97 25.26 -13.18
N THR A 188 6.69 25.07 -13.54
CA THR A 188 5.57 25.89 -13.06
C THR A 188 4.72 25.22 -11.98
N GLY A 189 4.76 23.89 -11.88
CA GLY A 189 3.99 23.13 -10.90
C GLY A 189 4.83 22.02 -10.28
N ILE A 190 4.36 21.48 -9.15
CA ILE A 190 4.98 20.32 -8.49
C ILE A 190 4.97 19.13 -9.46
N GLU A 191 6.10 18.43 -9.56
CA GLU A 191 6.22 17.22 -10.37
C GLU A 191 5.64 16.00 -9.65
N ASP A 192 4.32 16.00 -9.55
CA ASP A 192 3.57 14.83 -9.11
C ASP A 192 2.97 14.04 -10.29
N GLU A 193 2.35 12.93 -9.94
CA GLU A 193 1.71 12.00 -10.85
C GLU A 193 0.62 12.67 -11.69
N CYS A 194 -0.19 13.52 -11.08
CA CYS A 194 -1.25 14.25 -11.76
C CYS A 194 -0.68 15.27 -12.75
N HIS A 195 0.34 16.02 -12.32
CA HIS A 195 1.00 16.98 -13.15
C HIS A 195 1.67 16.32 -14.36
N ALA A 196 2.42 15.25 -14.14
CA ALA A 196 3.10 14.52 -15.21
C ALA A 196 2.12 13.97 -16.24
N LEU A 197 1.02 13.35 -15.79
CA LEU A 197 0.05 12.70 -16.68
C LEU A 197 -0.90 13.69 -17.35
N LEU A 198 -1.46 14.65 -16.61
CA LEU A 198 -2.65 15.40 -17.04
C LEU A 198 -2.43 16.91 -17.23
N ILE A 199 -1.40 17.50 -16.66
CA ILE A 199 -1.26 18.97 -16.63
C ILE A 199 -0.06 19.47 -17.45
N CYS A 200 1.11 18.85 -17.30
CA CYS A 200 2.37 19.37 -17.83
C CYS A 200 2.28 19.71 -19.32
N SER A 201 2.63 20.95 -19.67
CA SER A 201 2.69 21.47 -21.05
C SER A 201 4.11 21.77 -21.51
N GLY A 202 5.11 21.47 -20.69
CA GLY A 202 6.52 21.79 -20.95
C GLY A 202 7.21 20.93 -22.01
N TYR A 203 6.52 19.93 -22.58
CA TYR A 203 7.08 19.08 -23.63
C TYR A 203 6.00 18.63 -24.61
N SER A 204 6.21 18.90 -25.91
CA SER A 204 5.21 18.64 -26.96
C SER A 204 4.83 17.16 -27.10
N VAL A 205 5.78 16.25 -26.87
CA VAL A 205 5.51 14.81 -26.92
C VAL A 205 4.56 14.38 -25.79
N LEU A 206 4.64 14.99 -24.61
CA LEU A 206 3.69 14.71 -23.52
C LEU A 206 2.28 15.16 -23.89
N LEU A 207 2.14 16.33 -24.52
CA LEU A 207 0.85 16.84 -24.99
C LEU A 207 0.23 15.90 -26.02
N TYR A 208 1.02 15.44 -27.00
CA TYR A 208 0.58 14.47 -27.99
C TYR A 208 0.14 13.14 -27.35
N LEU A 209 0.96 12.58 -26.46
CA LEU A 209 0.62 11.34 -25.76
C LEU A 209 -0.66 11.46 -24.93
N ARG A 210 -0.84 12.59 -24.23
CA ARG A 210 -2.05 12.86 -23.44
C ARG A 210 -3.27 12.97 -24.33
N HIS A 211 -3.17 13.68 -25.46
CA HIS A 211 -4.27 13.80 -26.41
C HIS A 211 -4.70 12.42 -26.94
N CYS A 212 -3.76 11.61 -27.43
CA CYS A 212 -4.06 10.25 -27.91
C CYS A 212 -4.66 9.38 -26.80
N PHE A 213 -4.10 9.44 -25.59
CA PHE A 213 -4.62 8.72 -24.43
C PHE A 213 -6.08 9.09 -24.11
N LEU A 214 -6.39 10.39 -24.07
CA LEU A 214 -7.74 10.86 -23.76
C LEU A 214 -8.74 10.44 -24.83
N GLU A 215 -8.39 10.53 -26.12
CA GLU A 215 -9.25 10.07 -27.20
C GLU A 215 -9.50 8.55 -27.11
N ASP A 216 -8.46 7.73 -26.91
CA ASP A 216 -8.61 6.28 -26.70
C ASP A 216 -9.53 5.95 -25.51
N VAL A 217 -9.39 6.71 -24.40
CA VAL A 217 -10.23 6.55 -23.20
C VAL A 217 -11.67 6.95 -23.47
N PHE A 218 -11.90 8.08 -24.13
CA PHE A 218 -13.26 8.59 -24.42
C PHE A 218 -13.97 7.74 -25.46
N ASP A 219 -13.26 7.18 -26.44
CA ASP A 219 -13.83 6.22 -27.37
C ASP A 219 -14.23 4.92 -26.66
N LYS A 220 -13.41 4.45 -25.73
CA LYS A 220 -13.69 3.23 -24.96
C LYS A 220 -14.79 3.42 -23.91
N MET A 221 -14.86 4.62 -23.34
CA MET A 221 -15.74 5.00 -22.23
C MET A 221 -16.21 6.46 -22.38
N PRO A 222 -17.20 6.72 -23.25
CA PRO A 222 -17.68 8.07 -23.54
C PRO A 222 -18.11 8.92 -22.33
N PRO A 223 -18.74 8.36 -21.27
CA PRO A 223 -19.11 9.14 -20.09
C PRO A 223 -17.92 9.79 -19.36
N LEU A 224 -16.69 9.30 -19.55
CA LEU A 224 -15.52 9.92 -18.93
C LEU A 224 -15.20 11.30 -19.53
N ARG A 225 -15.72 11.63 -20.72
CA ARG A 225 -15.50 12.95 -21.34
C ARG A 225 -16.15 14.07 -20.54
N SER A 226 -17.38 13.89 -20.05
CA SER A 226 -18.02 14.87 -19.16
C SER A 226 -17.30 14.92 -17.82
N SER A 227 -16.95 13.76 -17.23
CA SER A 227 -16.18 13.73 -15.98
C SER A 227 -14.83 14.44 -16.09
N TYR A 228 -14.15 14.39 -17.24
CA TYR A 228 -12.89 15.10 -17.46
C TYR A 228 -13.06 16.63 -17.46
N LEU A 229 -14.21 17.13 -17.91
CA LEU A 229 -14.54 18.55 -17.93
C LEU A 229 -15.02 19.04 -16.57
N ASP A 230 -15.74 18.20 -15.83
CA ASP A 230 -16.40 18.56 -14.57
C ASP A 230 -15.50 18.39 -13.34
N LEU A 231 -14.53 17.48 -13.40
CA LEU A 231 -13.67 17.13 -12.25
C LEU A 231 -12.32 17.83 -12.31
N SER A 232 -11.72 18.01 -11.12
CA SER A 232 -10.31 18.37 -11.02
C SER A 232 -9.42 17.26 -11.60
N SER A 233 -8.22 17.60 -12.09
CA SER A 233 -7.31 16.59 -12.63
C SER A 233 -6.95 15.47 -11.62
N PRO A 234 -6.70 15.76 -10.32
CA PRO A 234 -6.51 14.71 -9.32
C PRO A 234 -7.72 13.79 -9.17
N ASP A 235 -8.94 14.35 -9.11
CA ASP A 235 -10.17 13.55 -8.96
C ASP A 235 -10.45 12.70 -10.19
N PHE A 236 -10.20 13.26 -11.38
CA PHE A 236 -10.29 12.51 -12.64
C PHE A 236 -9.28 11.37 -12.68
N LEU A 237 -8.02 11.61 -12.26
CA LEU A 237 -7.02 10.56 -12.17
C LEU A 237 -7.45 9.44 -11.20
N GLN A 238 -7.96 9.80 -10.02
CA GLN A 238 -8.47 8.86 -9.03
C GLN A 238 -9.63 8.03 -9.58
N LEU A 239 -10.53 8.65 -10.37
CA LEU A 239 -11.68 8.01 -11.01
C LEU A 239 -11.27 6.93 -12.01
N ILE A 240 -10.19 7.13 -12.76
CA ILE A 240 -9.80 6.23 -13.86
C ILE A 240 -8.78 5.16 -13.44
N LEU A 241 -8.07 5.35 -12.32
CA LEU A 241 -6.88 4.59 -11.98
C LEU A 241 -7.11 3.07 -11.89
N PHE A 242 -8.25 2.64 -11.36
CA PHE A 242 -8.58 1.22 -11.15
C PHE A 242 -9.77 0.74 -11.99
N ARG A 243 -10.10 1.42 -13.09
CA ARG A 243 -11.20 1.03 -13.99
C ARG A 243 -10.78 -0.06 -14.97
N CYS A 244 -11.27 -1.28 -14.76
CA CYS A 244 -10.92 -2.48 -15.53
C CYS A 244 -10.89 -2.27 -17.05
N ARG A 245 -11.88 -1.56 -17.60
CA ARG A 245 -12.07 -1.37 -19.05
C ARG A 245 -10.98 -0.56 -19.75
N ILE A 246 -10.28 0.31 -19.01
CA ILE A 246 -9.25 1.22 -19.55
C ILE A 246 -7.87 0.98 -18.94
N LEU A 247 -7.74 0.06 -17.97
CA LEU A 247 -6.47 -0.27 -17.31
C LEU A 247 -5.31 -0.53 -18.29
N PRO A 248 -5.46 -1.32 -19.38
CA PRO A 248 -4.36 -1.53 -20.32
C PRO A 248 -3.93 -0.25 -21.05
N ILE A 249 -4.88 0.62 -21.40
CA ILE A 249 -4.64 1.90 -22.08
C ILE A 249 -3.92 2.85 -21.11
N LEU A 250 -4.42 2.97 -19.89
CA LEU A 250 -3.84 3.79 -18.83
C LEU A 250 -2.43 3.32 -18.45
N ALA A 251 -2.21 2.01 -18.29
CA ALA A 251 -0.90 1.47 -17.92
C ALA A 251 0.15 1.72 -19.01
N LYS A 252 -0.22 1.61 -20.30
CA LYS A 252 0.64 1.98 -21.43
C LYS A 252 0.98 3.47 -21.40
N PHE A 253 -0.02 4.32 -21.16
CA PHE A 253 0.18 5.77 -21.07
C PHE A 253 1.12 6.15 -19.92
N ILE A 254 0.89 5.61 -18.72
CA ILE A 254 1.75 5.78 -17.54
C ILE A 254 3.18 5.36 -17.86
N TYR A 255 3.38 4.18 -18.48
CA TYR A 255 4.70 3.72 -18.88
C TYR A 255 5.42 4.71 -19.80
N ASN A 256 4.74 5.18 -20.85
CA ASN A 256 5.33 6.10 -21.82
C ASN A 256 5.69 7.46 -21.18
N VAL A 257 4.82 8.00 -20.33
CA VAL A 257 5.09 9.26 -19.61
C VAL A 257 6.26 9.08 -18.64
N LEU A 258 6.25 8.03 -17.81
CA LEU A 258 7.33 7.78 -16.87
C LEU A 258 8.66 7.51 -17.57
N LEU A 259 8.66 6.91 -18.76
CA LEU A 259 9.86 6.73 -19.58
C LEU A 259 10.45 8.08 -20.00
N ILE A 260 9.60 9.04 -20.43
CA ILE A 260 10.03 10.40 -20.78
C ILE A 260 10.62 11.11 -19.56
N PHE A 261 9.93 11.07 -18.41
CA PHE A 261 10.42 11.71 -17.19
C PHE A 261 11.73 11.09 -16.70
N SER A 262 11.88 9.77 -16.78
CA SER A 262 13.11 9.07 -16.40
C SER A 262 14.29 9.40 -17.33
N GLY A 263 14.02 9.87 -18.56
CA GLY A 263 15.03 10.25 -19.55
C GLY A 263 15.63 11.64 -19.36
N LYS A 264 15.11 12.45 -18.43
CA LYS A 264 15.63 13.78 -18.10
C LYS A 264 15.85 13.87 -16.60
N GLU A 265 16.95 14.49 -16.15
CA GLU A 265 17.20 14.68 -14.72
C GLU A 265 16.11 15.56 -14.07
N ALA A 266 15.82 15.27 -12.80
CA ALA A 266 14.91 16.09 -12.00
C ALA A 266 15.48 17.50 -11.87
N TRP A 267 14.60 18.51 -11.91
CA TRP A 267 15.04 19.87 -11.66
C TRP A 267 15.29 20.07 -10.16
N ILE A 268 16.48 20.52 -9.81
CA ILE A 268 16.90 20.78 -8.44
C ILE A 268 16.94 22.31 -8.24
N PRO A 269 16.15 22.86 -7.32
CA PRO A 269 16.22 24.28 -6.99
C PRO A 269 17.56 24.62 -6.32
N PRO A 270 18.03 25.87 -6.44
CA PRO A 270 19.16 26.36 -5.65
C PRO A 270 18.90 26.18 -4.14
N PRO A 271 19.87 25.66 -3.36
CA PRO A 271 19.72 25.43 -1.91
C PRO A 271 19.25 26.64 -1.13
N GLU A 272 19.61 27.84 -1.57
CA GLU A 272 19.30 29.12 -0.93
C GLU A 272 17.79 29.40 -0.87
N LEU A 273 17.00 28.73 -1.73
CA LEU A 273 15.55 28.92 -1.79
C LEU A 273 14.78 28.13 -0.73
N TYR A 274 15.36 27.04 -0.21
CA TYR A 274 14.63 26.08 0.62
C TYR A 274 15.39 25.60 1.85
N GLN A 275 16.68 25.90 1.95
CA GLN A 275 17.43 25.75 3.20
C GLN A 275 17.32 27.04 3.99
N PRO A 276 16.98 27.00 5.29
CA PRO A 276 17.08 28.19 6.13
C PRO A 276 18.51 28.71 6.07
N SER A 277 18.66 30.00 5.79
CA SER A 277 19.94 30.68 5.74
C SER A 277 20.73 30.35 7.01
N ILE A 278 21.87 29.67 6.87
CA ILE A 278 22.85 29.58 7.95
C ILE A 278 23.53 30.95 8.02
N ILE A 279 22.80 31.97 8.47
CA ILE A 279 23.36 33.28 8.78
C ILE A 279 23.70 33.26 10.27
N GLY A 280 24.99 33.03 10.53
CA GLY A 280 25.81 33.63 11.60
C GLY A 280 25.35 33.48 13.05
N ASN A 281 26.05 32.61 13.79
CA ASN A 281 26.48 32.96 15.15
C ASN A 281 27.69 33.90 15.07
#